data_AF-A0A4U5VB93-F1
#
_entry.id   AF-A0A4U5VB93-F1
#
_cell.length_a   1.000
_cell.length_b   1.000
_cell.length_c   1.000
_cell.angle_alpha   90.00
_cell.angle_beta   90.00
_cell.angle_gamma   90.00
#
_symmetry.space_group_name_H-M   'P 1'
#
loop_
_entity.id
_entity.type
_entity.pdbx_description
1 polymer ?
#
loop_
_entity_poly.entity_id
_entity_poly.type
_entity_poly.pdbx_seq_one_letter_code
_entity_poly.pdbx_strand_id
1 'polypeptide(L)'
;MKTHSANMAGKIQSLSEEERAHLLPLLRNAQWVEVVGRDAIYKEFIFKDFNQVSNLSQLIAFNSQNKQLLYVMYCIHDCMMCFSFQAFGFMSRVALQAEKMDHHPEWFNVYNKVQITLSTHDCGGLSQRDITLATFIDQASLM
;
A
#
# COMPACT_ATOMS: atom_id res chain seq x y z
N MET A 1 -14.53 6.25 43.77
CA MET A 1 -14.37 7.11 42.58
C MET A 1 -13.68 6.28 41.50
N LYS A 2 -14.40 5.90 40.43
CA LYS A 2 -13.81 5.16 39.30
C LYS A 2 -13.39 6.18 38.25
N THR A 3 -12.11 6.50 38.19
CA THR A 3 -11.57 7.31 37.09
C THR A 3 -11.61 6.46 35.82
N HIS A 4 -12.54 6.80 34.92
CA HIS A 4 -12.51 6.28 33.56
C HIS A 4 -11.33 6.94 32.87
N SER A 5 -10.23 6.19 32.68
CA SER A 5 -9.18 6.59 31.74
C SER A 5 -9.80 6.56 30.34
N ALA A 6 -10.16 7.74 29.84
CA ALA A 6 -10.52 7.91 28.44
C ALA A 6 -9.30 7.48 27.60
N ASN A 7 -9.49 6.46 26.78
CA ASN A 7 -8.52 6.03 25.79
C ASN A 7 -8.45 7.12 24.71
N MET A 8 -7.55 8.09 24.89
CA MET A 8 -7.25 9.09 23.87
C MET A 8 -6.51 8.36 22.76
N ALA A 9 -7.23 7.99 21.68
CA ALA A 9 -6.59 7.57 20.44
C ALA A 9 -5.63 8.72 20.03
N GLY A 10 -4.33 8.52 20.24
CA GLY A 10 -3.33 9.55 20.02
C GLY A 10 -3.38 10.02 18.57
N LYS A 11 -3.38 11.34 18.37
CA LYS A 11 -3.28 11.94 17.04
C LYS A 11 -2.06 11.36 16.33
N ILE A 12 -2.22 10.91 15.08
CA ILE A 12 -1.10 10.39 14.29
C ILE A 12 -0.06 11.51 14.15
N GLN A 13 1.19 11.16 14.42
CA GLN A 13 2.32 12.08 14.34
C GLN A 13 3.20 11.71 13.16
N SER A 14 3.78 12.71 12.54
CA SER A 14 4.83 12.51 11.55
C SER A 14 6.10 11.99 12.23
N LEU A 15 6.93 11.27 11.47
CA LEU A 15 8.21 10.76 11.95
C LEU A 15 9.11 11.91 12.40
N SER A 16 9.69 11.76 13.58
CA SER A 16 10.74 12.64 14.12
C SER A 16 12.03 12.54 13.29
N GLU A 17 12.92 13.52 13.45
CA GLU A 17 14.23 13.53 12.79
C GLU A 17 15.07 12.30 13.18
N GLU A 18 14.99 11.87 14.43
CA GLU A 18 15.70 10.68 14.95
C GLU A 18 15.18 9.39 14.30
N GLU A 19 13.85 9.22 14.24
CA GLU A 19 13.24 8.07 13.56
C GLU A 19 13.57 8.05 12.08
N ARG A 20 13.54 9.21 11.41
CA ARG A 20 13.92 9.34 9.99
C ARG A 20 15.38 8.96 9.77
N ALA A 21 16.28 9.41 10.63
CA ALA A 21 17.70 9.08 10.54
C ALA A 21 17.95 7.57 10.63
N HIS A 22 17.11 6.82 11.35
CA HIS A 22 17.20 5.37 11.45
C HIS A 22 16.47 4.63 10.31
N LEU A 23 15.28 5.07 9.92
CA LEU A 23 14.38 4.35 9.03
C LEU A 23 14.61 4.65 7.54
N LEU A 24 14.90 5.90 7.18
CA LEU A 24 15.08 6.29 5.77
C LEU A 24 16.24 5.56 5.08
N PRO A 25 17.40 5.33 5.74
CA PRO A 25 18.46 4.53 5.13
C PRO A 25 18.03 3.09 4.80
N LEU A 26 17.20 2.48 5.65
CA LEU A 26 16.68 1.12 5.43
C LEU A 26 15.74 1.09 4.23
N LEU A 27 14.86 2.08 4.12
CA LEU A 27 13.97 2.25 2.97
C LEU A 27 14.74 2.47 1.67
N ARG A 28 15.79 3.29 1.68
CA ARG A 28 16.67 3.49 0.52
C ARG A 28 17.38 2.21 0.09
N ASN A 29 17.83 1.40 1.05
CA ASN A 29 18.40 0.07 0.76
C ASN A 29 17.37 -0.87 0.13
N ALA A 30 16.11 -0.73 0.51
CA ALA A 30 14.97 -1.40 -0.12
C ALA A 30 14.46 -0.69 -1.39
N GLN A 31 15.22 0.25 -1.95
CA GLN A 31 14.91 0.98 -3.19
C GLN A 31 13.67 1.90 -3.13
N TRP A 32 13.21 2.26 -1.93
CA TRP A 32 12.28 3.38 -1.77
C TRP A 32 13.05 4.70 -1.83
N VAL A 33 12.47 5.69 -2.48
CA VAL A 33 13.05 7.03 -2.62
C VAL A 33 12.11 8.08 -2.04
N GLU A 34 12.67 9.14 -1.47
CA GLU A 34 11.88 10.28 -1.00
C GLU A 34 11.41 11.13 -2.18
N VAL A 35 10.17 11.61 -2.12
CA VAL A 35 9.59 12.44 -3.16
C VAL A 35 10.07 13.88 -2.99
N VAL A 36 10.61 14.48 -4.06
CA VAL A 36 11.09 15.86 -4.01
C VAL A 36 9.90 16.81 -3.81
N GLY A 37 9.98 17.67 -2.80
CA GLY A 37 8.96 18.68 -2.50
C GLY A 37 7.72 18.14 -1.79
N ARG A 38 7.70 16.87 -1.39
CA ARG A 38 6.61 16.25 -0.63
C ARG A 38 7.16 15.28 0.41
N ASP A 39 6.65 15.34 1.64
CA ASP A 39 7.04 14.39 2.69
C ASP A 39 6.34 13.03 2.47
N ALA A 40 6.90 12.27 1.53
CA ALA A 40 6.39 11.01 1.03
C ALA A 40 7.54 10.12 0.53
N ILE A 41 7.29 8.81 0.48
CA ILE A 41 8.20 7.84 -0.13
C ILE A 41 7.55 7.20 -1.36
N TYR A 42 8.37 6.83 -2.33
CA TYR A 42 7.96 6.31 -3.62
C TYR A 42 8.77 5.07 -3.99
N LYS A 43 8.12 4.11 -4.67
CA LYS A 43 8.79 2.98 -5.31
C LYS A 43 8.01 2.47 -6.52
N GLU A 44 8.73 2.07 -7.55
CA GLU A 44 8.18 1.36 -8.72
C GLU A 44 8.46 -0.14 -8.61
N PHE A 45 7.41 -0.95 -8.78
CA PHE A 45 7.48 -2.40 -8.84
C PHE A 45 7.22 -2.86 -10.28
N ILE A 46 8.10 -3.71 -10.81
CA ILE A 46 7.99 -4.25 -12.16
C ILE A 46 7.86 -5.77 -12.05
N PHE A 47 6.70 -6.28 -12.45
CA PHE A 47 6.39 -7.70 -12.47
C PHE A 47 6.72 -8.32 -13.82
N LYS A 48 6.87 -9.64 -13.88
CA LYS A 48 6.97 -10.31 -15.19
C LYS A 48 5.59 -10.39 -15.80
N ASP A 49 5.51 -10.13 -17.09
CA ASP A 49 4.29 -10.35 -17.84
C ASP A 49 4.22 -11.82 -18.23
N PHE A 50 3.17 -12.52 -17.81
CA PHE A 50 2.81 -13.81 -18.37
C PHE A 50 1.66 -13.53 -19.33
N ASN A 51 1.96 -13.34 -20.61
CA ASN A 51 0.97 -13.18 -21.68
C ASN A 51 0.15 -14.47 -21.95
N GLN A 52 -0.08 -15.31 -20.94
CA GLN A 52 -1.03 -16.41 -21.01
C GLN A 52 -2.28 -16.02 -20.24
N VAL A 53 -3.23 -15.47 -20.99
CA VAL A 53 -4.62 -15.42 -20.57
C VAL A 53 -5.09 -16.85 -20.34
N SER A 54 -5.01 -17.32 -19.11
CA SER A 54 -5.78 -18.47 -18.65
C SER A 54 -6.65 -18.02 -17.50
N ASN A 55 -7.92 -17.78 -17.84
CA ASN A 55 -9.07 -17.87 -16.93
C ASN A 55 -9.44 -16.60 -16.12
N LEU A 56 -9.95 -15.59 -16.82
CA LEU A 56 -10.78 -14.50 -16.24
C LEU A 56 -11.87 -15.01 -15.27
N SER A 57 -12.33 -16.25 -15.43
CA SER A 57 -13.31 -16.91 -14.57
C SER A 57 -12.83 -17.12 -13.12
N GLN A 58 -11.53 -17.32 -12.89
CA GLN A 58 -11.00 -17.53 -11.54
C GLN A 58 -10.91 -16.22 -10.73
N LEU A 59 -10.68 -15.09 -11.42
CA LEU A 59 -10.62 -13.78 -10.79
C LEU A 59 -12.01 -13.31 -10.32
N ILE A 60 -13.06 -13.61 -11.09
CA ILE A 60 -14.47 -13.35 -10.72
C ILE A 60 -14.90 -14.28 -9.58
N ALA A 61 -14.43 -15.54 -9.57
CA ALA A 61 -14.76 -16.52 -8.53
C ALA A 61 -14.13 -16.18 -7.16
N PHE A 62 -12.91 -15.63 -7.13
CA PHE A 62 -12.32 -15.11 -5.90
C PHE A 62 -13.13 -13.92 -5.35
N ASN A 63 -13.73 -13.14 -6.24
CA ASN A 63 -14.38 -11.89 -5.89
C ASN A 63 -15.85 -12.07 -5.38
N SER A 64 -16.55 -13.12 -5.84
CA SER A 64 -17.98 -13.33 -5.57
C SER A 64 -18.32 -13.84 -4.15
N GLN A 65 -17.34 -14.24 -3.33
CA GLN A 65 -17.59 -14.89 -2.02
C GLN A 65 -17.32 -13.98 -0.81
N ASN A 66 -16.72 -12.79 -0.99
CA ASN A 66 -16.39 -11.89 0.14
C ASN A 66 -17.06 -10.52 -0.03
N LYS A 67 -18.06 -10.22 0.82
CA LYS A 67 -18.72 -8.89 0.88
C LYS A 67 -17.76 -7.73 1.18
N GLN A 68 -16.50 -8.01 1.54
CA GLN A 68 -15.45 -7.02 1.77
C GLN A 68 -14.89 -6.41 0.47
N LEU A 69 -15.18 -6.99 -0.69
CA LEU A 69 -14.59 -6.59 -1.98
C LEU A 69 -15.28 -5.41 -2.68
N LEU A 70 -16.48 -5.01 -2.25
CA LEU A 70 -17.09 -3.78 -2.78
C LEU A 70 -16.24 -2.54 -2.43
N TYR A 71 -15.44 -2.60 -1.37
CA TYR A 71 -14.52 -1.53 -0.96
C TYR A 71 -13.14 -1.65 -1.62
N VAL A 72 -12.66 -2.88 -1.85
CA VAL A 72 -11.47 -3.16 -2.67
C VAL A 72 -11.64 -2.61 -4.10
N MET A 73 -12.89 -2.61 -4.61
CA MET A 73 -13.24 -1.94 -5.86
C MET A 73 -12.94 -0.43 -5.82
N TYR A 74 -13.16 0.29 -4.72
CA TYR A 74 -12.88 1.74 -4.62
C TYR A 74 -11.38 2.05 -4.67
N CYS A 75 -10.53 1.22 -4.07
CA CYS A 75 -9.07 1.39 -4.14
C CYS A 75 -8.48 1.01 -5.52
N ILE A 76 -9.20 0.19 -6.29
CA ILE A 76 -8.74 -0.35 -7.59
C ILE A 76 -9.54 0.24 -8.77
N HIS A 77 -10.51 1.14 -8.54
CA HIS A 77 -11.52 1.51 -9.54
C HIS A 77 -10.91 2.15 -10.80
N ASP A 78 -9.76 2.82 -10.67
CA ASP A 78 -9.06 3.45 -11.79
C ASP A 78 -8.18 2.49 -12.61
N CYS A 79 -8.13 1.20 -12.28
CA CYS A 79 -7.12 0.27 -12.79
C CYS A 79 -7.64 -0.90 -13.63
N MET A 80 -8.92 -0.90 -14.02
CA MET A 80 -9.57 -2.09 -14.62
C MET A 80 -9.05 -2.50 -16.02
N MET A 81 -8.13 -1.76 -16.66
CA MET A 81 -7.86 -1.93 -18.10
C MET A 81 -6.42 -2.31 -18.52
N CYS A 82 -5.51 -2.67 -17.61
CA CYS A 82 -4.14 -3.05 -18.00
C CYS A 82 -3.55 -4.17 -17.12
N PHE A 83 -3.99 -5.43 -17.27
CA PHE A 83 -3.64 -6.48 -16.29
C PHE A 83 -2.52 -7.45 -16.72
N SER A 84 -1.43 -7.43 -15.94
CA SER A 84 -0.63 -8.62 -15.62
C SER A 84 -1.23 -9.30 -14.37
N PHE A 85 -1.42 -10.62 -14.40
CA PHE A 85 -1.98 -11.39 -13.28
C PHE A 85 -1.15 -11.24 -11.99
N GLN A 86 0.18 -11.16 -12.13
CA GLN A 86 1.09 -11.02 -10.99
C GLN A 86 0.94 -9.65 -10.32
N ALA A 87 0.87 -8.58 -11.13
CA ALA A 87 0.68 -7.21 -10.62
C ALA A 87 -0.65 -7.07 -9.86
N PHE A 88 -1.74 -7.62 -10.42
CA PHE A 88 -3.05 -7.56 -9.77
C PHE A 88 -3.12 -8.39 -8.48
N GLY A 89 -2.52 -9.58 -8.46
CA GLY A 89 -2.41 -10.40 -7.26
C GLY A 89 -1.64 -9.69 -6.14
N PHE A 90 -0.54 -9.03 -6.49
CA PHE A 90 0.21 -8.16 -5.58
C PHE A 90 -0.66 -7.00 -5.06
N MET A 91 -1.30 -6.24 -5.94
CA MET A 91 -2.16 -5.11 -5.57
C MET A 91 -3.31 -5.55 -4.65
N SER A 92 -3.92 -6.71 -4.90
CA SER A 92 -4.99 -7.25 -4.06
C SER A 92 -4.53 -7.54 -2.63
N ARG A 93 -3.32 -8.07 -2.44
CA ARG A 93 -2.74 -8.29 -1.10
C ARG A 93 -2.48 -6.97 -0.38
N VAL A 94 -1.94 -5.98 -1.10
CA VAL A 94 -1.70 -4.64 -0.55
C VAL A 94 -3.02 -3.98 -0.15
N ALA A 95 -4.07 -4.08 -0.96
CA ALA A 95 -5.39 -3.53 -0.66
C ALA A 95 -5.99 -4.13 0.63
N LEU A 96 -5.90 -5.46 0.81
CA LEU A 96 -6.39 -6.11 2.04
C LEU A 96 -5.62 -5.65 3.29
N GLN A 97 -4.31 -5.43 3.17
CA GLN A 97 -3.51 -4.94 4.28
C GLN A 97 -3.78 -3.46 4.56
N ALA A 98 -3.93 -2.63 3.51
CA ALA A 98 -4.28 -1.23 3.63
C ALA A 98 -5.59 -1.03 4.39
N GLU A 99 -6.63 -1.81 4.04
CA GLU A 99 -7.92 -1.82 4.74
C GLU A 99 -7.77 -2.19 6.21
N LYS A 100 -7.00 -3.24 6.52
CA LYS A 100 -6.75 -3.68 7.90
C LYS A 100 -6.05 -2.60 8.74
N MET A 101 -5.21 -1.79 8.10
CA MET A 101 -4.44 -0.72 8.74
C MET A 101 -5.17 0.63 8.75
N ASP A 102 -6.29 0.75 8.03
CA ASP A 102 -6.93 2.03 7.71
C ASP A 102 -5.90 3.06 7.20
N HIS A 103 -5.05 2.61 6.27
CA HIS A 103 -3.95 3.39 5.70
C HIS A 103 -3.75 2.98 4.25
N HIS A 104 -4.05 3.89 3.31
CA HIS A 104 -4.15 3.57 1.91
C HIS A 104 -2.98 4.16 1.11
N PRO A 105 -2.39 3.41 0.17
CA PRO A 105 -1.38 3.94 -0.72
C PRO A 105 -1.99 4.85 -1.78
N GLU A 106 -1.20 5.79 -2.28
CA GLU A 106 -1.43 6.36 -3.61
C GLU A 106 -0.68 5.50 -4.62
N TRP A 107 -1.35 5.00 -5.65
CA TRP A 107 -0.70 4.17 -6.65
C TRP A 107 -1.15 4.45 -8.07
N PHE A 108 -0.31 4.06 -9.02
CA PHE A 108 -0.60 4.11 -10.45
C PHE A 108 -0.07 2.81 -11.07
N ASN A 109 -0.89 2.11 -11.85
CA ASN A 109 -0.49 0.86 -12.49
C ASN A 109 -0.74 0.89 -13.99
N VAL A 110 0.24 0.40 -14.74
CA VAL A 110 0.20 0.21 -16.19
C VAL A 110 0.82 -1.15 -16.49
N TYR A 111 -0.03 -2.12 -16.85
CA TYR A 111 0.35 -3.50 -17.14
C TYR A 111 1.08 -4.15 -15.96
N ASN A 112 2.37 -4.42 -16.14
CA ASN A 112 3.23 -5.06 -15.18
C ASN A 112 3.97 -4.06 -14.26
N LYS A 113 3.73 -2.76 -14.39
CA LYS A 113 4.36 -1.74 -13.56
C LYS A 113 3.37 -1.18 -12.54
N VAL A 114 3.72 -1.20 -11.26
CA VAL A 114 2.94 -0.61 -10.17
C VAL A 114 3.81 0.42 -9.46
N GLN A 115 3.43 1.68 -9.56
CA GLN A 115 4.08 2.81 -8.91
C GLN A 115 3.32 3.13 -7.63
N ILE A 116 4.00 3.22 -6.50
CA ILE A 116 3.38 3.44 -5.19
C ILE A 116 4.04 4.63 -4.51
N THR A 117 3.22 5.55 -4.00
CA THR A 117 3.59 6.66 -3.12
C THR A 117 2.89 6.50 -1.77
N LEU A 118 3.63 6.66 -0.67
CA LEU A 118 3.10 6.60 0.69
C LEU A 118 3.35 7.90 1.44
N SER A 119 2.32 8.40 2.09
CA SER A 119 2.32 9.54 3.00
C SER A 119 1.06 9.48 3.85
N THR A 120 1.13 9.96 5.08
CA THR A 120 -0.02 10.01 5.98
C THR A 120 -0.68 11.39 5.95
N HIS A 121 -1.89 11.45 5.39
CA HIS A 121 -2.65 12.69 5.23
C HIS A 121 -2.92 13.40 6.58
N ASP A 122 -3.28 12.64 7.62
CA ASP A 122 -3.67 13.19 8.93
C ASP A 122 -2.57 14.00 9.62
N CYS A 123 -1.30 13.71 9.33
CA CYS A 123 -0.14 14.46 9.81
C CYS A 123 0.59 15.23 8.70
N GLY A 124 0.07 15.21 7.46
CA GLY A 124 0.66 15.91 6.31
C GLY A 124 2.06 15.44 5.93
N GLY A 125 2.41 14.18 6.21
CA GLY A 125 3.77 13.69 6.03
C GLY A 125 3.96 12.21 6.35
N LEU A 126 5.21 11.75 6.36
CA LEU A 126 5.53 10.36 6.67
C LEU A 126 5.25 10.05 8.13
N SER A 127 4.59 8.93 8.39
CA SER A 127 4.37 8.36 9.72
C SER A 127 4.80 6.89 9.79
N GLN A 128 4.72 6.31 10.99
CA GLN A 128 4.98 4.89 11.18
C GLN A 128 4.04 3.98 10.35
N ARG A 129 2.85 4.46 9.97
CA ARG A 129 1.92 3.72 9.11
C ARG A 129 2.49 3.52 7.71
N ASP A 130 3.13 4.55 7.16
CA ASP A 130 3.80 4.49 5.85
C ASP A 130 4.94 3.47 5.87
N ILE A 131 5.75 3.48 6.93
CA ILE A 131 6.88 2.54 7.10
C ILE A 131 6.39 1.09 7.19
N THR A 132 5.32 0.88 7.96
CA THR A 132 4.72 -0.44 8.17
C THR A 132 4.13 -0.98 6.87
N LEU A 133 3.41 -0.13 6.13
CA LEU A 133 2.82 -0.52 4.86
C LEU A 133 3.90 -0.75 3.79
N ALA A 134 4.92 0.10 3.71
CA ALA A 134 6.08 -0.09 2.81
C ALA A 134 6.75 -1.45 3.02
N THR A 135 6.97 -1.82 4.28
CA THR A 135 7.57 -3.11 4.66
C THR A 135 6.70 -4.28 4.19
N PHE A 136 5.38 -4.19 4.39
CA PHE A 136 4.46 -5.22 3.91
C PHE A 136 4.43 -5.29 2.37
N ILE A 137 4.42 -4.16 1.69
CA ILE A 137 4.43 -4.08 0.22
C ILE A 137 5.68 -4.79 -0.32
N ASP A 138 6.86 -4.54 0.27
CA ASP A 138 8.09 -5.24 -0.14
C ASP A 138 7.97 -6.75 0.04
N GLN A 139 7.44 -7.22 1.17
CA GLN A 139 7.17 -8.65 1.38
C GLN A 139 6.18 -9.22 0.37
N ALA A 140 5.09 -8.50 0.10
CA ALA A 140 4.07 -8.89 -0.86
C ALA A 140 4.62 -8.95 -2.28
N SER A 141 5.65 -8.17 -2.62
CA SER A 141 6.28 -8.19 -3.96
C SER A 141 7.09 -9.46 -4.24
N LEU A 142 7.51 -10.18 -3.20
CA LEU A 142 8.33 -11.39 -3.28
C LEU A 142 7.52 -12.70 -3.28
N MET A 143 6.20 -12.61 -3.13
CA MET A 143 5.25 -13.75 -3.12
C MET A 143 4.66 -14.02 -4.50
#